data_AF-A0A0P7D0I4-F1
#
_entry.id   AF-A0A0P7D0I4-F1
#
_cell.length_a   1.000
_cell.length_b   1.000
_cell.length_c   1.000
_cell.angle_alpha   90.00
_cell.angle_beta   90.00
_cell.angle_gamma   90.00
#
_symmetry.space_group_name_H-M   'P 1'
#
loop_
_entity.id
_entity.type
_entity.pdbx_description
1 polymer ?
#
loop_
_entity_poly.entity_id
_entity_poly.type
_entity_poly.pdbx_seq_one_letter_code
_entity_poly.pdbx_strand_id
1 'polypeptide(L)'
;MRPFQTAPLQLKFAADQAVGSFTGYASTFGGDPDAHGDVIAPGAFAESLAKHAAAGTRPALLWQHDQTNPVGVWESFAEDDQGLLSAGRLTLDVPQAKAAHALAKDGALALSIGYTIPPGGAVLVSGARLLKQIDLVEVSLVAVAANPNARIVSVKSAFDPSNPNPRDFERAARDVLGLSAREAKRLMAGGWNSLVRDEQADNSAELAQIAARLQNITATLQGL
;
A
#
# COMPACT_ATOMS: atom_id res chain seq x y z
N MET A 1 -1.42 28.64 -35.37
CA MET A 1 -1.49 28.16 -33.97
C MET A 1 -2.26 26.86 -33.96
N ARG A 2 -1.71 25.76 -33.43
CA ARG A 2 -2.45 24.50 -33.28
C ARG A 2 -3.42 24.64 -32.09
N PRO A 3 -4.70 24.28 -32.21
CA PRO A 3 -5.62 24.30 -31.07
C PRO A 3 -5.24 23.19 -30.08
N PHE A 4 -5.07 23.54 -28.81
CA PHE A 4 -4.93 22.57 -27.73
C PHE A 4 -6.32 21.99 -27.44
N GLN A 5 -6.50 20.69 -27.64
CA GLN A 5 -7.68 19.96 -27.16
C GLN A 5 -7.45 19.58 -25.69
N THR A 6 -8.21 20.17 -24.77
CA THR A 6 -8.27 19.75 -23.37
C THR A 6 -9.44 18.82 -23.18
N ALA A 7 -9.17 17.52 -22.94
CA ALA A 7 -10.18 16.58 -22.49
C ALA A 7 -10.49 16.85 -21.00
N PRO A 8 -11.77 16.83 -20.57
CA PRO A 8 -12.13 17.11 -19.20
C PRO A 8 -11.71 15.99 -18.26
N LEU A 9 -11.05 16.37 -17.16
CA LEU A 9 -10.64 15.48 -16.08
C LEU A 9 -11.79 15.34 -15.06
N GLN A 10 -12.46 14.19 -15.04
CA GLN A 10 -13.37 13.86 -13.93
C GLN A 10 -12.55 13.37 -12.73
N LEU A 11 -12.28 14.25 -11.76
CA LEU A 11 -11.78 13.86 -10.44
C LEU A 11 -12.92 13.21 -9.65
N LYS A 12 -13.12 11.91 -9.85
CA LYS A 12 -13.79 11.09 -8.85
C LYS A 12 -12.81 10.93 -7.69
N PHE A 13 -13.02 11.65 -6.60
CA PHE A 13 -12.48 11.23 -5.32
C PHE A 13 -13.05 9.84 -5.08
N ALA A 14 -12.23 8.80 -5.28
CA ALA A 14 -12.62 7.43 -5.00
C ALA A 14 -12.90 7.37 -3.49
N ALA A 15 -14.19 7.47 -3.15
CA ALA A 15 -14.66 7.26 -1.81
C ALA A 15 -14.24 5.84 -1.38
N ASP A 16 -13.47 5.78 -0.30
CA ASP A 16 -13.45 4.72 0.72
C ASP A 16 -12.83 3.34 0.47
N GLN A 17 -12.11 3.06 -0.63
CA GLN A 17 -11.45 1.72 -0.77
C GLN A 17 -9.92 1.71 -0.88
N ALA A 18 -9.21 2.83 -0.67
CA ALA A 18 -7.76 2.88 -0.92
C ALA A 18 -6.89 3.44 0.22
N VAL A 19 -7.43 4.15 1.20
CA VAL A 19 -6.60 4.76 2.26
C VAL A 19 -6.24 3.71 3.30
N GLY A 20 -4.95 3.56 3.60
CA GLY A 20 -4.47 2.55 4.55
C GLY A 20 -4.18 1.18 3.93
N SER A 21 -4.45 0.97 2.63
CA SER A 21 -4.02 -0.22 1.91
C SER A 21 -2.51 -0.20 1.64
N PHE A 22 -1.87 -1.34 1.73
CA PHE A 22 -0.45 -1.50 1.45
C PHE A 22 -0.16 -2.88 0.88
N THR A 23 0.97 -3.00 0.18
CA THR A 23 1.49 -4.28 -0.31
C THR A 23 2.95 -4.43 0.07
N GLY A 24 3.41 -5.66 0.21
CA GLY A 24 4.80 -5.95 0.50
C GLY A 24 5.13 -7.43 0.44
N TYR A 25 6.41 -7.74 0.44
CA TYR A 25 6.89 -9.09 0.63
C TYR A 25 7.02 -9.37 2.12
N ALA A 26 6.19 -10.28 2.63
CA ALA A 26 6.19 -10.67 4.04
C ALA A 26 7.42 -11.51 4.39
N SER A 27 7.88 -12.32 3.44
CA SER A 27 9.15 -13.03 3.47
C SER A 27 9.57 -13.35 2.04
N THR A 28 10.86 -13.53 1.83
CA THR A 28 11.45 -13.96 0.55
C THR A 28 11.92 -15.40 0.63
N PHE A 29 12.04 -16.06 -0.52
CA PHE A 29 12.52 -17.43 -0.63
C PHE A 29 14.03 -17.49 -0.84
N GLY A 30 14.66 -18.54 -0.31
CA GLY A 30 16.09 -18.80 -0.47
C GLY A 30 16.97 -17.70 0.13
N GLY A 31 18.13 -17.47 -0.50
CA GLY A 31 19.08 -16.45 -0.06
C GLY A 31 19.86 -16.84 1.21
N ASP A 32 20.44 -15.82 1.83
CA ASP A 32 21.10 -15.96 3.13
C ASP A 32 20.06 -16.23 4.24
N PRO A 33 20.39 -17.03 5.25
CA PRO A 33 19.52 -17.25 6.39
C PRO A 33 19.13 -15.94 7.08
N ASP A 34 17.90 -15.87 7.57
CA ASP A 34 17.40 -14.71 8.32
C ASP A 34 18.09 -14.57 9.69
N ALA A 35 17.69 -13.56 10.48
CA ALA A 35 18.26 -13.32 11.81
C ALA A 35 18.11 -14.49 12.81
N HIS A 36 17.25 -15.48 12.52
CA HIS A 36 17.05 -16.69 13.30
C HIS A 36 17.71 -17.93 12.69
N GLY A 37 18.39 -17.78 11.55
CA GLY A 37 19.04 -18.88 10.83
C GLY A 37 18.08 -19.66 9.93
N ASP A 38 16.94 -19.08 9.58
CA ASP A 38 15.92 -19.71 8.75
C ASP A 38 16.03 -19.30 7.28
N VAL A 39 15.76 -20.27 6.39
CA VAL A 39 15.60 -20.05 4.95
C VAL A 39 14.24 -20.62 4.54
N ILE A 40 13.41 -19.81 3.88
CA ILE A 40 12.09 -20.25 3.43
C ILE A 40 12.19 -20.88 2.04
N ALA A 41 11.66 -22.08 1.88
CA ALA A 41 11.53 -22.72 0.56
C ALA A 41 10.25 -22.25 -0.16
N PRO A 42 10.26 -22.17 -1.50
CA PRO A 42 9.02 -21.99 -2.27
C PRO A 42 7.98 -23.07 -1.92
N GLY A 43 6.72 -22.67 -1.76
CA GLY A 43 5.63 -23.57 -1.37
C GLY A 43 5.47 -23.76 0.13
N ALA A 44 6.35 -23.18 0.97
CA ALA A 44 6.30 -23.36 2.40
C ALA A 44 5.04 -22.78 3.06
N PHE A 45 4.41 -21.78 2.44
CA PHE A 45 3.19 -21.15 2.96
C PHE A 45 1.91 -21.81 2.43
N ALA A 46 1.97 -22.54 1.31
CA ALA A 46 0.80 -22.99 0.56
C ALA A 46 -0.22 -23.76 1.40
N GLU A 47 0.25 -24.73 2.20
CA GLU A 47 -0.63 -25.55 3.03
C GLU A 47 -1.31 -24.73 4.14
N SER A 48 -0.58 -23.84 4.79
CA SER A 48 -1.12 -22.99 5.85
C SER A 48 -2.13 -21.97 5.33
N LEU A 49 -1.85 -21.34 4.18
CA LEU A 49 -2.80 -20.44 3.54
C LEU A 49 -4.09 -21.16 3.12
N ALA A 50 -3.98 -22.40 2.62
CA ALA A 50 -5.13 -23.23 2.31
C ALA A 50 -5.95 -23.59 3.57
N LYS A 51 -5.29 -23.91 4.69
CA LYS A 51 -5.96 -24.13 5.99
C LYS A 51 -6.72 -22.90 6.45
N HIS A 52 -6.11 -21.72 6.37
CA HIS A 52 -6.77 -20.45 6.69
C HIS A 52 -8.00 -20.22 5.82
N ALA A 53 -7.87 -20.38 4.50
CA ALA A 53 -8.96 -20.21 3.56
C ALA A 53 -10.12 -21.17 3.84
N ALA A 54 -9.84 -22.45 4.07
CA ALA A 54 -10.86 -23.46 4.40
C ALA A 54 -11.58 -23.17 5.72
N ALA A 55 -10.89 -22.58 6.69
CA ALA A 55 -11.46 -22.16 7.97
C ALA A 55 -12.15 -20.79 7.93
N GLY A 56 -12.09 -20.05 6.81
CA GLY A 56 -12.60 -18.67 6.73
C GLY A 56 -11.80 -17.68 7.58
N THR A 57 -10.54 -17.99 7.88
CA THR A 57 -9.63 -17.16 8.69
C THR A 57 -8.48 -16.63 7.84
N ARG A 58 -7.63 -15.78 8.42
CA ARG A 58 -6.41 -15.26 7.81
C ARG A 58 -5.33 -15.16 8.89
N PRO A 59 -4.03 -15.17 8.50
CA PRO A 59 -2.97 -14.73 9.41
C PRO A 59 -3.31 -13.35 10.00
N ALA A 60 -2.90 -13.09 11.24
CA ALA A 60 -3.15 -11.80 11.87
C ALA A 60 -2.25 -10.70 11.27
N LEU A 61 -2.78 -9.47 11.17
CA LEU A 61 -1.98 -8.27 10.88
C LEU A 61 -1.71 -7.53 12.18
N LEU A 62 -0.52 -7.74 12.74
CA LEU A 62 -0.15 -7.26 14.07
C LEU A 62 0.89 -6.13 14.00
N TRP A 63 1.02 -5.42 15.12
CA TRP A 63 2.11 -4.49 15.37
C TRP A 63 3.22 -5.18 16.14
N GLN A 64 4.46 -5.19 15.62
CA GLN A 64 5.66 -5.63 16.36
C GLN A 64 5.52 -7.03 17.01
N HIS A 65 4.86 -7.97 16.33
CA HIS A 65 4.55 -9.33 16.83
C HIS A 65 3.66 -9.39 18.09
N ASP A 66 3.06 -8.26 18.50
CA ASP A 66 2.19 -8.19 19.67
C ASP A 66 0.78 -8.68 19.34
N GLN A 67 0.44 -9.88 19.82
CA GLN A 67 -0.87 -10.51 19.63
C GLN A 67 -2.04 -9.72 20.24
N THR A 68 -1.75 -8.78 21.16
CA THR A 68 -2.76 -7.89 21.74
C THR A 68 -2.99 -6.64 20.91
N ASN A 69 -2.22 -6.43 19.84
CA ASN A 69 -2.20 -5.19 19.07
C ASN A 69 -2.41 -5.43 17.55
N PRO A 70 -3.62 -5.88 17.15
CA PRO A 70 -3.98 -5.96 15.74
C PRO A 70 -4.17 -4.56 15.14
N VAL A 71 -3.60 -4.34 13.95
CA VAL A 71 -3.63 -3.02 13.28
C VAL A 71 -4.37 -3.02 11.95
N GLY A 72 -4.91 -4.16 11.53
CA GLY A 72 -5.69 -4.24 10.31
C GLY A 72 -6.06 -5.65 9.90
N VAL A 73 -6.27 -5.84 8.61
CA VAL A 73 -6.56 -7.14 8.00
C VAL A 73 -5.72 -7.36 6.76
N TRP A 74 -5.29 -8.60 6.55
CA TRP A 74 -4.77 -9.04 5.26
C TRP A 74 -5.93 -9.29 4.29
N GLU A 75 -5.77 -8.88 3.04
CA GLU A 75 -6.74 -9.04 1.95
C GLU A 75 -6.38 -10.21 1.05
N SER A 76 -5.09 -10.38 0.75
CA SER A 76 -4.60 -11.50 -0.05
C SER A 76 -3.14 -11.84 0.25
N PHE A 77 -2.81 -13.10 0.00
CA PHE A 77 -1.45 -13.64 -0.02
C PHE A 77 -1.24 -14.39 -1.33
N ALA A 78 -0.06 -14.27 -1.92
CA ALA A 78 0.35 -15.04 -3.08
C ALA A 78 1.84 -15.38 -2.99
N GLU A 79 2.20 -16.63 -3.21
CA GLU A 79 3.59 -17.00 -3.44
C GLU A 79 3.94 -16.71 -4.91
N ASP A 80 5.05 -16.02 -5.14
CA ASP A 80 5.66 -15.82 -6.46
C ASP A 80 7.11 -16.33 -6.47
N ASP A 81 7.86 -16.05 -7.55
CA ASP A 81 9.26 -16.49 -7.65
C ASP A 81 10.19 -15.83 -6.61
N GLN A 82 9.78 -14.72 -5.99
CA GLN A 82 10.56 -14.00 -4.98
C GLN A 82 10.21 -14.40 -3.55
N GLY A 83 8.93 -14.60 -3.24
CA GLY A 83 8.49 -14.76 -1.88
C GLY A 83 6.98 -14.76 -1.68
N LEU A 84 6.57 -14.43 -0.46
CA LEU A 84 5.18 -14.26 -0.08
C LEU A 84 4.76 -12.80 -0.27
N LEU A 85 4.13 -12.51 -1.40
CA LEU A 85 3.50 -11.22 -1.66
C LEU A 85 2.19 -11.10 -0.88
N SER A 86 2.08 -10.03 -0.10
CA SER A 86 0.96 -9.80 0.80
C SER A 86 0.34 -8.43 0.53
N ALA A 87 -0.99 -8.39 0.46
CA ALA A 87 -1.75 -7.14 0.37
C ALA A 87 -2.68 -7.03 1.57
N GLY A 88 -2.62 -5.91 2.27
CA GLY A 88 -3.36 -5.68 3.50
C GLY A 88 -3.93 -4.27 3.58
N ARG A 89 -4.81 -4.07 4.55
CA ARG A 89 -5.42 -2.78 4.87
C ARG A 89 -5.35 -2.51 6.36
N LEU A 90 -4.82 -1.35 6.72
CA LEU A 90 -4.81 -0.83 8.07
C LEU A 90 -6.21 -0.35 8.47
N THR A 91 -6.64 -0.71 9.68
CA THR A 91 -7.91 -0.21 10.25
C THR A 91 -7.65 1.15 10.86
N LEU A 92 -7.72 2.20 10.05
CA LEU A 92 -7.32 3.54 10.47
C LEU A 92 -8.12 4.13 11.63
N ASP A 93 -9.23 3.55 12.08
CA ASP A 93 -9.87 3.98 13.32
C ASP A 93 -9.10 3.56 14.59
N VAL A 94 -8.18 2.60 14.46
CA VAL A 94 -7.26 2.19 15.54
C VAL A 94 -6.09 3.17 15.61
N PRO A 95 -5.80 3.80 16.77
CA PRO A 95 -4.70 4.76 16.90
C PRO A 95 -3.34 4.20 16.46
N GLN A 96 -3.03 2.96 16.84
CA GLN A 96 -1.79 2.30 16.44
C GLN A 96 -1.72 2.06 14.93
N ALA A 97 -2.85 1.76 14.28
CA ALA A 97 -2.89 1.60 12.83
C ALA A 97 -2.67 2.92 12.08
N LYS A 98 -3.17 4.06 12.61
CA LYS A 98 -2.84 5.40 12.06
C LYS A 98 -1.35 5.69 12.14
N ALA A 99 -0.75 5.42 13.30
CA ALA A 99 0.70 5.60 13.49
C ALA A 99 1.49 4.68 12.55
N ALA A 100 1.10 3.41 12.44
CA ALA A 100 1.71 2.45 11.53
C ALA A 100 1.60 2.88 10.06
N HIS A 101 0.48 3.45 9.64
CA HIS A 101 0.30 3.98 8.28
C HIS A 101 1.29 5.12 8.00
N ALA A 102 1.41 6.08 8.91
CA ALA A 102 2.35 7.19 8.79
C ALA A 102 3.80 6.69 8.72
N LEU A 103 4.20 5.79 9.63
CA LEU A 103 5.55 5.23 9.66
C LEU A 103 5.86 4.37 8.41
N ALA A 104 4.88 3.63 7.90
CA ALA A 104 5.03 2.88 6.66
C ALA A 104 5.22 3.79 5.45
N LYS A 105 4.49 4.92 5.39
CA LYS A 105 4.69 5.95 4.33
C LYS A 105 6.09 6.53 4.35
N ASP A 106 6.66 6.73 5.54
CA ASP A 106 8.02 7.25 5.71
C ASP A 106 9.11 6.20 5.45
N GLY A 107 8.71 4.95 5.18
CA GLY A 107 9.64 3.84 4.95
C GLY A 107 10.32 3.35 6.24
N ALA A 108 9.79 3.71 7.41
CA ALA A 108 10.33 3.33 8.71
C ALA A 108 9.96 1.90 9.14
N LEU A 109 9.13 1.21 8.35
CA LEU A 109 8.62 -0.12 8.67
C LEU A 109 8.93 -1.13 7.56
N ALA A 110 9.03 -2.38 7.98
CA ALA A 110 9.16 -3.58 7.18
C ALA A 110 8.06 -4.58 7.56
N LEU A 111 8.11 -5.77 6.97
CA LEU A 111 7.24 -6.90 7.33
C LEU A 111 8.06 -8.01 7.96
N SER A 112 7.42 -8.79 8.83
CA SER A 112 8.00 -10.00 9.42
C SER A 112 6.90 -11.03 9.62
N ILE A 113 7.25 -12.31 9.55
CA ILE A 113 6.32 -13.42 9.71
C ILE A 113 6.47 -14.06 11.10
N GLY A 114 5.36 -14.49 11.67
CA GLY A 114 5.31 -15.33 12.86
C GLY A 114 4.62 -16.64 12.51
N TYR A 115 5.27 -17.75 12.85
CA TYR A 115 4.82 -19.08 12.44
C TYR A 115 5.25 -20.17 13.42
N THR A 116 4.62 -21.33 13.30
CA THR A 116 5.11 -22.59 13.90
C THR A 116 5.56 -23.55 12.81
N ILE A 117 6.45 -24.47 13.16
CA ILE A 117 6.98 -25.47 12.23
C ILE A 117 6.24 -26.80 12.51
N PRO A 118 5.42 -27.32 11.58
CA PRO A 118 4.79 -28.62 11.74
C PRO A 118 5.84 -29.75 11.71
N PRO A 119 5.52 -30.95 12.21
CA PRO A 119 6.43 -32.09 12.15
C PRO A 119 6.91 -32.37 10.72
N GLY A 120 8.24 -32.41 10.53
CA GLY A 120 8.85 -32.60 9.20
C GLY A 120 8.86 -31.35 8.30
N GLY A 121 8.32 -30.22 8.77
CA GLY A 121 8.27 -28.96 8.01
C GLY A 121 9.62 -28.27 7.84
N ALA A 122 10.68 -28.75 8.50
CA ALA A 122 12.02 -28.18 8.40
C ALA A 122 13.11 -29.25 8.34
N VAL A 123 14.23 -28.90 7.71
CA VAL A 123 15.47 -29.70 7.68
C VAL A 123 16.68 -28.81 7.88
N LEU A 124 17.74 -29.33 8.50
CA LEU A 124 19.00 -28.60 8.62
C LEU A 124 19.83 -28.79 7.34
N VAL A 125 20.22 -27.68 6.70
CA VAL A 125 21.04 -27.67 5.48
C VAL A 125 22.16 -26.66 5.67
N SER A 126 23.40 -27.13 5.65
CA SER A 126 24.60 -26.27 5.72
C SER A 126 24.60 -25.29 6.91
N GLY A 127 24.07 -25.72 8.06
CA GLY A 127 23.99 -24.91 9.28
C GLY A 127 22.78 -23.97 9.36
N ALA A 128 21.97 -23.88 8.31
CA ALA A 128 20.71 -23.13 8.30
C ALA A 128 19.51 -24.07 8.36
N ARG A 129 18.39 -23.60 8.91
CA ARG A 129 17.13 -24.35 8.95
C ARG A 129 16.31 -24.00 7.71
N LEU A 130 16.23 -24.93 6.78
CA LEU A 130 15.40 -24.80 5.58
C LEU A 130 13.96 -25.20 5.93
N LEU A 131 13.05 -24.23 5.85
CA LEU A 131 11.63 -24.41 6.10
C LEU A 131 10.91 -24.78 4.81
N LYS A 132 10.42 -26.01 4.76
CA LYS A 132 9.64 -26.57 3.64
C LYS A 132 8.14 -26.42 3.83
N GLN A 133 7.70 -26.34 5.07
CA GLN A 133 6.32 -26.11 5.45
C GLN A 133 6.28 -25.35 6.77
N ILE A 134 5.38 -24.39 6.87
CA ILE A 134 5.10 -23.67 8.11
C ILE A 134 3.61 -23.56 8.33
N ASP A 135 3.19 -23.42 9.58
CA ASP A 135 1.87 -22.91 9.93
C ASP A 135 2.01 -21.41 10.23
N LEU A 136 1.67 -20.58 9.24
CA LEU A 136 1.73 -19.12 9.33
C LEU A 136 0.65 -18.62 10.29
N VAL A 137 1.06 -17.93 11.35
CA VAL A 137 0.15 -17.42 12.39
C VAL A 137 -0.17 -15.95 12.14
N GLU A 138 0.85 -15.18 11.78
CA GLU A 138 0.73 -13.73 11.63
C GLU A 138 1.78 -13.17 10.67
N VAL A 139 1.48 -12.00 10.12
CA VAL A 139 2.45 -11.15 9.43
C VAL A 139 2.32 -9.75 10.02
N SER A 140 3.40 -9.28 10.63
CA SER A 140 3.46 -8.04 11.40
C SER A 140 4.10 -6.91 10.62
N LEU A 141 3.65 -5.68 10.92
CA LEU A 141 4.44 -4.49 10.66
C LEU A 141 5.50 -4.35 11.74
N VAL A 142 6.76 -4.27 11.32
CA VAL A 142 7.89 -4.20 12.24
C VAL A 142 8.89 -3.11 11.89
N ALA A 143 9.60 -2.58 12.90
CA ALA A 143 10.70 -1.64 12.67
C ALA A 143 11.96 -2.35 12.14
N VAL A 144 12.19 -3.59 12.57
CA VAL A 144 13.35 -4.42 12.18
C VAL A 144 12.85 -5.82 11.83
N ALA A 145 12.95 -6.19 10.57
CA ALA A 145 12.54 -7.51 10.09
C ALA A 145 13.62 -8.57 10.33
N ALA A 146 13.20 -9.80 10.65
CA ALA A 146 14.11 -10.94 10.71
C ALA A 146 14.71 -11.24 9.33
N ASN A 147 13.86 -11.27 8.30
CA ASN A 147 14.28 -11.34 6.90
C ASN A 147 14.57 -9.92 6.38
N PRO A 148 15.83 -9.58 6.05
CA PRO A 148 16.19 -8.25 5.59
C PRO A 148 15.64 -7.90 4.20
N ASN A 149 15.04 -8.84 3.46
CA ASN A 149 14.38 -8.59 2.18
C ASN A 149 12.86 -8.50 2.31
N ALA A 150 12.29 -8.75 3.49
CA ALA A 150 10.87 -8.52 3.76
C ALA A 150 10.62 -7.01 3.88
N ARG A 151 9.82 -6.45 2.96
CA ARG A 151 9.66 -5.01 2.77
C ARG A 151 8.25 -4.65 2.35
N ILE A 152 7.83 -3.46 2.77
CA ILE A 152 6.63 -2.81 2.24
C ILE A 152 7.00 -2.20 0.88
N VAL A 153 6.26 -2.57 -0.16
CA VAL A 153 6.49 -2.15 -1.55
C VAL A 153 5.64 -0.95 -1.91
N SER A 154 4.40 -0.90 -1.43
CA SER A 154 3.51 0.23 -1.67
C SER A 154 2.64 0.53 -0.46
N VAL A 155 2.38 1.81 -0.22
CA VAL A 155 1.42 2.29 0.77
C VAL A 155 0.52 3.31 0.08
N LYS A 156 -0.76 3.01 -0.02
CA LYS A 156 -1.73 3.95 -0.58
C LYS A 156 -2.09 5.00 0.48
N SER A 157 -2.18 6.25 0.02
CA SER A 157 -2.67 7.35 0.82
C SER A 157 -3.71 8.11 0.01
N ALA A 158 -4.68 8.71 0.71
CA ALA A 158 -5.40 9.82 0.13
C ALA A 158 -4.41 10.96 -0.14
N PHE A 159 -4.65 11.73 -1.19
CA PHE A 159 -4.07 13.07 -1.29
C PHE A 159 -4.68 13.90 -0.15
N ASP A 160 -3.84 14.48 0.70
CA ASP A 160 -4.25 15.40 1.77
C ASP A 160 -4.16 16.83 1.24
N PRO A 161 -5.28 17.51 0.96
CA PRO A 161 -5.27 18.89 0.47
C PRO A 161 -4.72 19.88 1.50
N SER A 162 -4.75 19.55 2.79
CA SER A 162 -4.29 20.42 3.88
C SER A 162 -2.78 20.34 4.14
N ASN A 163 -2.13 19.29 3.64
CA ASN A 163 -0.68 19.14 3.64
C ASN A 163 -0.19 18.60 2.28
N PRO A 164 -0.26 19.43 1.22
CA PRO A 164 0.02 18.99 -0.13
C PRO A 164 1.50 18.60 -0.30
N ASN A 165 1.77 17.31 -0.49
CA ASN A 165 3.09 16.77 -0.86
C ASN A 165 3.18 16.50 -2.38
N PRO A 166 4.21 17.00 -3.09
CA PRO A 166 4.33 16.83 -4.54
C PRO A 166 4.32 15.36 -4.98
N ARG A 167 4.91 14.47 -4.19
CA ARG A 167 4.98 13.02 -4.50
C ARG A 167 3.62 12.36 -4.36
N ASP A 168 2.83 12.79 -3.38
CA ASP A 168 1.49 12.27 -3.13
C ASP A 168 0.52 12.76 -4.21
N PHE A 169 0.68 14.00 -4.67
CA PHE A 169 -0.07 14.54 -5.81
C PHE A 169 0.31 13.88 -7.14
N GLU A 170 1.61 13.69 -7.43
CA GLU A 170 2.05 12.96 -8.63
C GLU A 170 1.52 11.53 -8.64
N ARG A 171 1.52 10.87 -7.48
CA ARG A 171 0.98 9.51 -7.33
C ARG A 171 -0.53 9.51 -7.52
N ALA A 172 -1.26 10.39 -6.87
CA ALA A 172 -2.71 10.53 -7.04
C ALA A 172 -3.08 10.86 -8.50
N ALA A 173 -2.30 11.70 -9.17
CA ALA A 173 -2.50 12.04 -10.58
C ALA A 173 -2.31 10.82 -11.51
N ARG A 174 -1.43 9.88 -11.16
CA ARG A 174 -1.29 8.63 -11.91
C ARG A 174 -2.40 7.64 -11.57
N ASP A 175 -2.66 7.45 -10.28
CA ASP A 175 -3.52 6.39 -9.77
C ASP A 175 -5.02 6.69 -9.99
N VAL A 176 -5.43 7.96 -9.84
CA VAL A 176 -6.84 8.37 -9.96
C VAL A 176 -7.17 8.81 -11.39
N LEU A 177 -6.24 9.49 -12.05
CA LEU A 177 -6.48 10.09 -13.37
C LEU A 177 -5.93 9.26 -14.52
N GLY A 178 -5.25 8.15 -14.23
CA GLY A 178 -4.67 7.26 -15.24
C GLY A 178 -3.52 7.89 -16.05
N LEU A 179 -2.90 8.96 -15.55
CA LEU A 179 -1.84 9.66 -16.27
C LEU A 179 -0.53 8.86 -16.26
N SER A 180 0.24 8.95 -17.34
CA SER A 180 1.63 8.48 -17.33
C SER A 180 2.50 9.35 -16.42
N ALA A 181 3.67 8.84 -16.00
CA ALA A 181 4.62 9.63 -15.21
C ALA A 181 5.00 10.97 -15.87
N ARG A 182 5.09 10.99 -17.21
CA ARG A 182 5.39 12.21 -17.96
C ARG A 182 4.23 13.20 -17.94
N GLU A 183 2.99 12.73 -17.98
CA GLU A 183 1.79 13.56 -17.92
C GLU A 183 1.52 14.09 -16.52
N ALA A 184 1.70 13.25 -15.49
CA ALA A 184 1.62 13.67 -14.09
C ALA A 184 2.65 14.78 -13.78
N LYS A 185 3.88 14.64 -14.30
CA LYS A 185 4.92 15.68 -14.15
C LYS A 185 4.56 16.98 -14.86
N ARG A 186 3.87 16.92 -16.00
CA ARG A 186 3.35 18.11 -16.70
C ARG A 186 2.20 18.77 -15.95
N LEU A 187 1.28 17.97 -15.42
CA LEU A 187 0.18 18.45 -14.55
C LEU A 187 0.74 19.18 -13.33
N MET A 188 1.75 18.60 -12.66
CA MET A 188 2.44 19.25 -11.55
C MET A 188 3.09 20.57 -11.95
N ALA A 189 3.82 20.60 -13.06
CA ALA A 189 4.50 21.83 -13.51
C ALA A 189 3.53 23.00 -13.75
N GLY A 190 2.29 22.73 -14.15
CA GLY A 190 1.27 23.74 -14.42
C GLY A 190 0.33 24.05 -13.25
N GLY A 191 0.00 23.07 -12.41
CA GLY A 191 -1.06 23.18 -11.40
C GLY A 191 -0.60 23.03 -9.94
N TRP A 192 0.62 22.56 -9.68
CA TRP A 192 1.10 22.32 -8.31
C TRP A 192 1.29 23.63 -7.54
N ASN A 193 1.95 24.61 -8.15
CA ASN A 193 2.24 25.88 -7.50
C ASN A 193 0.96 26.69 -7.18
N SER A 194 -0.11 26.52 -7.96
CA SER A 194 -1.42 27.12 -7.68
C SER A 194 -2.20 26.42 -6.57
N LEU A 195 -1.85 25.17 -6.22
CA LEU A 195 -2.48 24.43 -5.13
C LEU A 195 -1.76 24.64 -3.78
N VAL A 196 -0.46 24.96 -3.80
CA VAL A 196 0.39 25.08 -2.59
C VAL A 196 0.63 26.53 -2.17
N ARG A 197 0.42 27.50 -3.07
CA ARG A 197 0.51 28.91 -2.70
C ARG A 197 -0.78 29.34 -2.01
N ASP A 198 -0.70 29.58 -0.71
CA ASP A 198 -1.58 30.49 0.02
C ASP A 198 -1.40 31.91 -0.54
N GLU A 199 -1.97 32.19 -1.72
CA GLU A 199 -2.26 33.57 -2.09
C GLU A 199 -3.57 33.94 -1.39
N GLN A 200 -3.42 34.79 -0.37
CA GLN A 200 -4.48 35.39 0.43
C GLN A 200 -5.74 35.77 -0.37
N ALA A 201 -6.88 35.52 0.27
CA ALA A 201 -8.26 35.80 -0.13
C ALA A 201 -8.90 34.73 -1.04
N ASP A 202 -9.30 33.65 -0.39
CA ASP A 202 -10.33 32.70 -0.80
C ASP A 202 -11.65 33.46 -1.13
N ASN A 203 -11.74 34.01 -2.34
CA ASN A 203 -13.02 34.40 -2.91
C ASN A 203 -13.70 33.11 -3.37
N SER A 204 -14.37 32.44 -2.44
CA SER A 204 -15.26 31.28 -2.70
C SER A 204 -16.18 31.48 -3.92
N ALA A 205 -16.51 32.74 -4.26
CA ALA A 205 -17.24 33.11 -5.47
C ALA A 205 -16.49 32.82 -6.78
N GLU A 206 -15.16 33.00 -6.84
CA GLU A 206 -14.35 32.74 -8.02
C GLU A 206 -14.17 31.23 -8.26
N LEU A 207 -13.93 30.45 -7.20
CA LEU A 207 -13.93 28.99 -7.26
C LEU A 207 -15.32 28.44 -7.64
N ALA A 208 -16.40 29.00 -7.10
CA ALA A 208 -17.76 28.65 -7.48
C ALA A 208 -18.06 29.01 -8.95
N GLN A 209 -17.53 30.12 -9.45
CA GLN A 209 -17.65 30.48 -10.87
C GLN A 209 -16.83 29.56 -11.78
N ILE A 210 -15.64 29.15 -11.36
CA ILE A 210 -14.83 28.15 -12.09
C ILE A 210 -15.56 26.81 -12.12
N ALA A 211 -16.09 26.34 -10.98
CA ALA A 211 -16.88 25.12 -10.90
C ALA A 211 -18.16 25.19 -11.77
N ALA A 212 -18.89 26.31 -11.72
CA ALA A 212 -20.09 26.53 -12.54
C ALA A 212 -19.77 26.61 -14.04
N ARG A 213 -18.63 27.22 -14.42
CA ARG A 213 -18.14 27.22 -15.81
C ARG A 213 -17.78 25.81 -16.27
N LEU A 214 -17.11 25.02 -15.45
CA LEU A 214 -16.77 23.64 -15.75
C LEU A 214 -18.03 22.75 -15.87
N GLN A 215 -19.02 22.95 -15.02
CA GLN A 215 -20.31 22.26 -15.09
C GLN A 215 -21.11 22.62 -16.35
N ASN A 216 -21.19 23.91 -16.70
CA ASN A 216 -21.90 24.37 -17.91
C ASN A 216 -21.25 23.86 -19.20
N ILE A 217 -19.92 23.81 -19.26
CA ILE A 217 -19.18 23.22 -20.39
C ILE A 217 -19.43 21.71 -20.48
N THR A 218 -19.54 21.02 -19.33
CA THR A 218 -19.87 19.60 -19.29
C THR A 218 -21.28 19.31 -19.82
N ALA A 219 -22.26 20.13 -19.46
CA ALA A 219 -23.63 20.00 -19.92
C ALA A 219 -23.80 20.25 -21.43
N THR A 220 -23.05 21.21 -22.00
CA THR A 220 -23.07 21.48 -23.45
C THR A 220 -22.39 20.39 -24.27
N LEU A 221 -21.40 19.68 -23.72
CA LEU A 221 -20.71 18.58 -24.40
C LEU A 221 -21.44 17.23 -24.31
N GLN A 222 -22.34 17.06 -23.33
CA GLN A 222 -23.19 15.87 -23.20
C GLN A 222 -24.52 15.97 -23.98
N GLY A 223 -24.85 17.15 -24.50
CA GLY A 223 -26.02 17.43 -25.33
C GLY A 223 -25.75 17.46 -26.84
N LEU A 224 -24.58 17.00 -27.28
CA LEU A 224 -24.20 16.71 -28.67
C LEU A 224 -23.92 15.22 -28.81
#